data_AF-A0A7V9JE92-F1
#
_entry.id   AF-A0A7V9JE92-F1
#
_cell.length_a   1.000
_cell.length_b   1.000
_cell.length_c   1.000
_cell.angle_alpha   90.00
_cell.angle_beta   90.00
_cell.angle_gamma   90.00
#
_symmetry.space_group_name_H-M   'P 1'
#
loop_
_entity.id
_entity.type
_entity.pdbx_description
1 polymer ?
#
loop_
_entity_poly.entity_id
_entity_poly.type
_entity_poly.pdbx_seq_one_letter_code
_entity_poly.pdbx_strand_id
1 'polypeptide(L)' 'MERQFLESSMMRSVGYDGKEQILEIEFKNSGRIYHY' A
#
# COMPACT_ATOMS: atom_id res chain seq x y z
N MET A 1 7.56 4.30 -7.64
CA MET A 1 6.27 4.48 -6.92
C MET A 1 6.52 5.22 -5.61
N GLU A 2 5.64 6.15 -5.24
CA GLU A 2 5.54 6.71 -3.88
C GLU A 2 4.20 6.27 -3.28
N ARG A 3 4.19 5.79 -2.04
CA ARG A 3 2.96 5.36 -1.34
C ARG A 3 2.29 6.56 -0.67
N GLN A 4 0.96 6.60 -0.74
CA GLN A 4 0.15 7.61 -0.07
C GLN A 4 -0.38 7.06 1.25
N PHE A 5 -0.22 7.82 2.33
CA PHE A 5 -0.82 7.50 3.62
C PHE A 5 -2.33 7.73 3.60
N LEU A 6 -3.06 6.85 4.27
CA LEU A 6 -4.51 6.87 4.27
C LEU A 6 -5.07 6.86 5.70
N GLU A 7 -6.19 7.53 5.88
CA GLU A 7 -7.05 7.37 7.05
C GLU A 7 -7.95 6.13 6.87
N SER A 8 -7.44 4.96 7.26
CA SER A 8 -8.16 3.69 7.22
C SER A 8 -8.03 2.95 8.55
N SER A 9 -9.03 2.16 8.93
CA SER A 9 -8.95 1.31 10.12
C SER A 9 -7.93 0.17 9.99
N MET A 10 -7.61 -0.26 8.76
CA MET A 10 -6.74 -1.42 8.52
C MET A 10 -5.48 -1.11 7.71
N MET A 11 -5.57 -0.19 6.75
CA MET A 11 -4.46 0.13 5.85
C MET A 11 -3.71 1.37 6.33
N ARG A 12 -2.40 1.38 6.18
CA ARG A 12 -1.54 2.51 6.50
C ARG A 12 -1.22 3.33 5.26
N SER A 13 -0.86 2.66 4.18
CA SER A 13 -0.49 3.30 2.92
C SER A 13 -0.79 2.43 1.72
N VAL A 14 -1.01 3.06 0.56
CA VAL A 14 -1.21 2.39 -0.73
C VAL A 14 -0.39 3.07 -1.81
N GLY A 15 0.11 2.30 -2.78
CA GLY A 15 0.71 2.84 -3.99
C GLY A 15 0.37 1.96 -5.19
N TYR A 16 0.28 2.57 -6.37
CA TYR A 16 0.11 1.85 -7.63
C TYR A 16 1.21 2.25 -8.63
N ASP A 17 1.90 1.25 -9.19
CA ASP A 17 2.87 1.44 -10.27
C ASP A 17 2.20 1.05 -11.59
N GLY A 18 1.82 2.06 -12.38
CA GLY A 18 1.13 1.83 -13.66
C GLY A 18 2.02 1.21 -14.75
N LYS A 19 3.34 1.25 -14.60
CA LYS A 19 4.28 0.67 -15.57
C LYS A 19 4.42 -0.83 -15.34
N GLU A 20 4.61 -1.22 -14.09
CA GLU A 20 4.77 -2.62 -13.70
C GLU A 20 3.44 -3.31 -13.36
N GLN A 21 2.34 -2.55 -13.33
CA GLN A 21 0.98 -3.00 -12.94
C GLN A 21 0.93 -3.61 -11.53
N ILE A 22 1.72 -3.07 -10.60
CA ILE A 22 1.82 -3.57 -9.22
C ILE A 22 1.06 -2.64 -8.28
N LEU A 23 0.19 -3.22 -7.44
CA LEU A 23 -0.45 -2.55 -6.32
C LEU A 23 0.25 -2.92 -5.00
N GLU A 24 0.73 -1.93 -4.28
CA GLU A 24 1.41 -2.09 -3.00
C GLU A 24 0.51 -1.60 -1.86
N ILE A 25 0.28 -2.44 -0.85
CA ILE A 25 -0.55 -2.13 0.31
C ILE A 25 0.20 -2.41 1.60
N GLU A 26 0.30 -1.42 2.49
CA GLU A 26 0.82 -1.58 3.86
C GLU A 26 -0.34 -1.66 4.87
N PHE A 27 -0.32 -2.69 5.74
CA PHE A 27 -1.33 -2.87 6.79
C PHE A 27 -0.86 -2.37 8.16
N LYS A 28 -1.74 -1.68 8.90
CA LYS A 28 -1.44 -1.07 10.21
C LYS A 28 -1.00 -2.07 11.27
N ASN A 29 -1.66 -3.23 11.33
CA ASN A 29 -1.47 -4.17 12.45
C ASN A 29 -0.16 -4.94 12.41
N SER A 30 0.42 -5.13 11.22
CA SER A 30 1.65 -5.92 11.05
C SER A 30 2.81 -5.12 10.47
N GLY A 31 2.55 -3.91 9.95
CA GLY A 31 3.51 -3.16 9.13
C GLY A 31 3.95 -3.91 7.86
N ARG A 32 3.21 -4.97 7.48
CA ARG A 32 3.55 -5.80 6.31
C ARG A 32 3.03 -5.13 5.06
N ILE A 33 3.84 -5.26 4.02
CA ILE A 33 3.55 -4.77 2.68
C ILE A 33 3.25 -5.98 1.79
N TYR A 34 2.17 -5.91 1.04
CA TYR A 34 1.78 -6.91 0.07
C TYR A 34 1.74 -6.29 -1.32
N HIS A 35 2.22 -7.05 -2.30
CA HIS A 35 2.13 -6.69 -3.72
C HIS A 35 1.08 -7.56 -4.39
N TYR A 36 0.22 -6.92 -5.15
CA TYR A 36 -0.80 -7.54 -5.99
C TYR A 36 -0.54 -7.18 -7.44
#